data_AF-A0AAW2RML5-F1
#
_entry.id   AF-A0AAW2RML5-F1
#
_cell.length_a   1.000
_cell.length_b   1.000
_cell.length_c   1.000
_cell.angle_alpha   90.00
_cell.angle_beta   90.00
_cell.angle_gamma   90.00
#
_symmetry.space_group_name_H-M   'P 1'
#
loop_
_entity.id
_entity.type
_entity.pdbx_description
1 polymer ?
#
loop_
_entity_poly.entity_id
_entity_poly.type
_entity_poly.pdbx_seq_one_letter_code
_entity_poly.pdbx_strand_id
1 'polypeptide(L)'
;MTLDYSSPYLRGSIAAVLSVLQHSTCPENTVFHFLADPHHHPHLRKTIISTFPYLGFHLYTFNPATVNHLISSSIRRALDQPLNYARIYLADLLPTTVTRIIYLDSDLIVVDDIAKLWKINLNSHVLGAPEYCHANFSHYFTSKFWSNPFFSATFRNRKPCYFNTGVMVIELTKWRTQGFTQKLEHWMRIQKRYRIYELGSLPPFLLVFAGNVEGVEHRWNQHGLGGDNLEGLCRDLHPGPVSLLHWSGKGKPWLRLDAKKACTLDNLWAPYDLLRHESLISDS
;
A
#
# COMPACT_ATOMS: atom_id res chain seq x y z
N MET A 1 -1.46 -4.55 6.78
CA MET A 1 -0.36 -4.67 5.81
C MET A 1 -0.42 -6.04 5.15
N THR A 2 0.23 -6.22 4.00
CA THR A 2 0.43 -7.54 3.38
C THR A 2 1.83 -8.05 3.71
N LEU A 3 1.98 -9.35 3.98
CA LEU A 3 3.28 -9.98 4.21
C LEU A 3 3.54 -11.05 3.16
N ASP A 4 4.61 -10.83 2.39
CA ASP A 4 5.07 -11.77 1.38
C ASP A 4 6.41 -12.39 1.81
N TYR A 5 6.37 -13.62 2.32
CA TYR A 5 7.55 -14.30 2.85
C TYR A 5 8.56 -14.71 1.76
N SER A 6 8.07 -15.00 0.55
CA SER A 6 8.92 -15.48 -0.57
C SER A 6 9.59 -14.34 -1.33
N SER A 7 9.56 -13.13 -0.77
CA SER A 7 9.84 -11.89 -1.46
C SER A 7 10.65 -10.96 -0.59
N PRO A 8 11.55 -10.15 -1.17
CA PRO A 8 12.35 -9.20 -0.39
C PRO A 8 11.49 -8.09 0.26
N TYR A 9 10.19 -8.01 -0.06
CA TYR A 9 9.22 -7.13 0.59
C TYR A 9 8.93 -7.49 2.06
N LEU A 10 9.33 -8.69 2.53
CA LEU A 10 9.31 -8.98 3.97
C LEU A 10 10.20 -8.01 4.75
N ARG A 11 11.40 -7.68 4.22
CA ARG A 11 12.30 -6.67 4.82
C ARG A 11 11.60 -5.34 4.97
N GLY A 12 10.96 -4.88 3.89
CA GLY A 12 10.19 -3.64 3.89
C GLY A 12 9.05 -3.65 4.93
N SER A 13 8.32 -4.75 5.04
CA SER A 13 7.21 -4.86 6.02
C SER A 13 7.72 -4.82 7.46
N ILE A 14 8.84 -5.50 7.75
CA ILE A 14 9.48 -5.46 9.06
C ILE A 14 10.01 -4.06 9.37
N ALA A 15 10.62 -3.39 8.40
CA ALA A 15 11.06 -2.01 8.54
C ALA A 15 9.89 -1.05 8.82
N ALA A 16 8.77 -1.21 8.14
CA ALA A 16 7.57 -0.43 8.38
C ALA A 16 7.02 -0.65 9.81
N VAL A 17 6.95 -1.90 10.28
CA VAL A 17 6.55 -2.22 11.66
C VAL A 17 7.50 -1.57 12.66
N LEU A 18 8.82 -1.74 12.50
CA LEU A 18 9.80 -1.13 13.39
C LEU A 18 9.66 0.40 13.42
N SER A 19 9.47 1.03 12.25
CA SER A 19 9.31 2.48 12.17
C SER A 19 8.07 2.98 12.92
N VAL A 20 6.94 2.27 12.82
CA VAL A 20 5.75 2.60 13.62
C VAL A 20 6.04 2.44 15.10
N LEU A 21 6.68 1.36 15.53
CA LEU A 21 6.99 1.11 16.94
C LEU A 21 7.96 2.16 17.52
N GLN A 22 8.97 2.58 16.75
CA GLN A 22 9.96 3.57 17.20
C GLN A 22 9.42 4.99 17.29
N HIS A 23 8.47 5.37 16.43
CA HIS A 23 7.97 6.75 16.34
C HIS A 23 6.60 6.97 16.97
N SER A 24 5.92 5.92 17.42
CA SER A 24 4.65 6.04 18.14
C SER A 24 4.87 6.45 19.58
N THR A 25 4.03 7.35 20.09
CA THR A 25 4.09 7.77 21.51
C THR A 25 3.69 6.63 22.46
N CYS A 26 2.77 5.76 22.03
CA CYS A 26 2.29 4.59 22.78
C CYS A 26 2.23 3.37 21.84
N PRO A 27 3.36 2.75 21.49
CA PRO A 27 3.40 1.63 20.54
C PRO A 27 2.57 0.42 20.99
N GLU A 28 2.39 0.20 22.29
CA GLU A 28 1.58 -0.85 22.89
C GLU A 28 0.09 -0.76 22.54
N ASN A 29 -0.40 0.41 22.15
CA ASN A 29 -1.78 0.62 21.70
C ASN A 29 -1.99 0.27 20.21
N THR A 30 -0.94 -0.19 19.52
CA THR A 30 -0.99 -0.54 18.10
C THR A 30 -1.08 -2.05 17.92
N VAL A 31 -2.10 -2.49 17.16
CA VAL A 31 -2.25 -3.89 16.76
C VAL A 31 -2.07 -4.01 15.24
N PHE A 32 -1.18 -4.90 14.82
CA PHE A 32 -0.89 -5.12 13.40
C PHE A 32 -1.75 -6.23 12.82
N HIS A 33 -2.48 -5.94 11.75
CA HIS A 33 -3.22 -6.92 10.97
C HIS A 33 -2.44 -7.23 9.68
N PHE A 34 -2.04 -8.49 9.53
CA PHE A 34 -1.24 -8.97 8.40
C PHE A 34 -2.05 -9.93 7.53
N LEU A 35 -2.11 -9.66 6.23
CA LEU A 35 -2.65 -10.59 5.23
C LEU A 35 -1.49 -11.37 4.60
N ALA A 36 -1.56 -12.70 4.60
CA ALA A 36 -0.51 -13.54 4.04
C ALA A 36 -1.05 -14.85 3.48
N ASP A 37 -0.25 -15.49 2.63
CA ASP A 37 -0.49 -16.85 2.16
C ASP A 37 -0.41 -17.84 3.35
N PRO A 38 -1.41 -18.72 3.52
CA PRO A 38 -1.47 -19.65 4.67
C PRO A 38 -0.26 -20.58 4.76
N HIS A 39 0.36 -20.95 3.63
CA HIS A 39 1.55 -21.81 3.62
C HIS A 39 2.75 -21.18 4.33
N HIS A 40 2.81 -19.84 4.39
CA HIS A 40 3.90 -19.12 5.02
C HIS A 40 3.59 -18.70 6.47
N HIS A 41 2.38 -18.94 7.00
CA HIS A 41 1.99 -18.50 8.35
C HIS A 41 2.94 -18.97 9.46
N PRO A 42 3.39 -20.24 9.51
CA PRO A 42 4.31 -20.69 10.56
C PRO A 42 5.65 -19.93 10.54
N HIS A 43 6.21 -19.72 9.34
CA HIS A 43 7.46 -18.99 9.17
C HIS A 43 7.31 -17.51 9.50
N LEU A 44 6.27 -16.85 8.98
CA LEU A 44 5.97 -15.45 9.26
C LEU A 44 5.75 -15.21 10.75
N ARG A 45 4.98 -16.08 11.41
CA ARG A 45 4.74 -15.99 12.85
C ARG A 45 6.05 -16.12 13.64
N LYS A 46 6.89 -17.09 13.28
CA LYS A 46 8.22 -17.26 13.91
C LYS A 46 9.08 -16.01 13.72
N THR A 47 9.17 -15.49 12.49
CA THR A 47 9.93 -14.28 12.17
C THR A 47 9.43 -13.09 13.00
N ILE A 48 8.12 -12.79 12.96
CA ILE A 48 7.54 -11.65 13.70
C ILE A 48 7.82 -11.76 15.20
N ILE A 49 7.59 -12.93 15.81
CA ILE A 49 7.81 -13.14 17.26
C ILE A 49 9.30 -13.02 17.60
N SER A 50 10.19 -13.53 16.76
CA SER A 50 11.63 -13.41 16.98
C SER A 50 12.15 -11.97 16.83
N THR A 51 11.55 -11.19 15.92
CA THR A 51 11.95 -9.81 15.66
C THR A 51 11.30 -8.84 16.65
N PHE A 52 10.04 -9.07 17.01
CA PHE A 52 9.23 -8.21 17.87
C PHE A 52 8.46 -9.05 18.91
N PRO A 53 9.11 -9.48 20.01
CA PRO A 53 8.53 -10.41 20.98
C PRO A 53 7.21 -9.95 21.64
N TYR A 54 7.01 -8.64 21.73
CA TYR A 54 5.85 -8.02 22.39
C TYR A 54 4.84 -7.42 21.40
N LEU A 55 4.97 -7.70 20.10
CA LEU A 55 4.07 -7.13 19.10
C LEU A 55 2.66 -7.71 19.24
N GLY A 56 1.67 -6.84 19.38
CA GLY A 56 0.27 -7.21 19.17
C GLY A 56 0.01 -7.40 17.68
N PHE A 57 -0.28 -8.61 17.22
CA PHE A 57 -0.60 -8.85 15.81
C PHE A 57 -1.58 -10.01 15.56
N HIS A 58 -2.22 -9.95 14.40
CA HIS A 58 -3.06 -11.00 13.84
C HIS A 58 -2.60 -11.34 12.42
N LEU A 59 -2.55 -12.64 12.11
CA LEU A 59 -2.32 -13.16 10.77
C LEU A 59 -3.64 -13.66 10.18
N TYR A 60 -3.99 -13.17 9.00
CA TYR A 60 -5.16 -13.58 8.25
C TYR A 60 -4.74 -14.22 6.93
N THR A 61 -5.46 -15.27 6.57
CA THR A 61 -5.28 -15.99 5.31
C THR A 61 -5.82 -15.16 4.16
N PHE A 62 -4.98 -14.85 3.19
CA PHE A 62 -5.43 -14.39 1.88
C PHE A 62 -5.26 -15.53 0.86
N ASN A 63 -6.37 -16.04 0.33
CA ASN A 63 -6.34 -17.07 -0.71
C ASN A 63 -6.15 -16.40 -2.09
N PRO A 64 -5.04 -16.67 -2.82
CA PRO A 64 -4.82 -16.12 -4.16
C PRO A 64 -5.95 -16.42 -5.15
N ALA A 65 -6.63 -17.56 -5.00
CA ALA A 65 -7.73 -17.98 -5.89
C ALA A 65 -8.89 -16.97 -5.91
N THR A 66 -9.08 -16.23 -4.81
CA THR A 66 -10.09 -15.17 -4.70
C THR A 66 -9.96 -14.12 -5.81
N VAL A 67 -8.72 -13.83 -6.25
CA VAL A 67 -8.47 -12.73 -7.18
C VAL A 67 -7.80 -13.17 -8.49
N ASN A 68 -7.15 -14.34 -8.55
CA ASN A 68 -6.43 -14.83 -9.74
C ASN A 68 -7.23 -14.70 -11.05
N HIS A 69 -8.52 -15.03 -11.00
CA HIS A 69 -9.40 -14.97 -12.17
C HIS A 69 -9.68 -13.52 -12.62
N LEU A 70 -9.60 -12.55 -11.71
CA LEU A 70 -9.85 -11.12 -11.95
C LEU A 70 -8.60 -10.34 -12.40
N ILE A 71 -7.39 -10.83 -12.09
CA ILE A 71 -6.15 -10.10 -12.41
C ILE A 71 -5.90 -10.06 -13.92
N SER A 72 -5.61 -8.86 -14.42
CA SER A 72 -5.09 -8.61 -15.76
C SER A 72 -3.63 -8.26 -15.69
N SER A 73 -2.84 -8.73 -16.67
CA SER A 73 -1.42 -8.39 -16.77
C SER A 73 -1.18 -6.88 -16.73
N SER A 74 -0.28 -6.47 -15.84
CA SER A 74 0.18 -5.09 -15.64
C SER A 74 1.47 -4.84 -16.44
N ILE A 75 1.75 -3.57 -16.73
CA ILE A 75 3.06 -3.15 -17.27
C ILE A 75 4.21 -3.51 -16.32
N ARG A 76 3.92 -3.72 -15.04
CA ARG A 76 4.85 -4.21 -14.04
C ARG A 76 4.38 -5.58 -13.54
N ARG A 77 5.04 -6.66 -13.96
CA ARG A 77 4.72 -8.04 -13.55
C ARG A 77 4.62 -8.23 -12.02
N ALA A 78 5.41 -7.49 -11.25
CA ALA A 78 5.32 -7.50 -9.78
C ALA A 78 3.94 -7.07 -9.24
N LEU A 79 3.18 -6.27 -10.00
CA LEU A 79 1.84 -5.82 -9.63
C LEU A 79 0.75 -6.86 -9.93
N ASP A 80 1.09 -7.94 -10.65
CA ASP A 80 0.17 -9.05 -10.94
C ASP A 80 0.11 -10.05 -9.78
N GLN A 81 0.96 -9.88 -8.76
CA GLN A 81 0.96 -10.75 -7.59
C GLN A 81 -0.38 -10.64 -6.85
N PRO A 82 -1.06 -11.77 -6.55
CA PRO A 82 -2.38 -11.75 -5.91
C PRO A 82 -2.42 -10.95 -4.62
N LEU A 83 -1.34 -11.00 -3.84
CA LEU A 83 -1.24 -10.28 -2.57
C LEU A 83 -1.30 -8.74 -2.75
N ASN A 84 -0.94 -8.20 -3.92
CA ASN A 84 -1.11 -6.77 -4.25
C ASN A 84 -2.59 -6.33 -4.31
N TYR A 85 -3.51 -7.28 -4.45
CA TYR A 85 -4.95 -7.04 -4.46
C TYR A 85 -5.62 -7.38 -3.11
N ALA A 86 -4.89 -7.95 -2.15
CA ALA A 86 -5.44 -8.33 -0.86
C ALA A 86 -6.06 -7.13 -0.10
N ARG A 87 -5.55 -5.91 -0.34
CA ARG A 87 -6.11 -4.66 0.21
C ARG A 87 -7.57 -4.40 -0.17
N ILE A 88 -8.06 -4.98 -1.28
CA ILE A 88 -9.47 -4.88 -1.70
C ILE A 88 -10.40 -5.60 -0.71
N TYR A 89 -9.88 -6.64 -0.04
CA TYR A 89 -10.65 -7.57 0.78
C TYR A 89 -10.48 -7.34 2.29
N LEU A 90 -9.85 -6.23 2.70
CA LEU A 90 -9.59 -5.95 4.13
C LEU A 90 -10.87 -6.01 4.97
N ALA A 91 -11.95 -5.43 4.47
CA ALA A 91 -13.23 -5.41 5.16
C ALA A 91 -13.87 -6.80 5.30
N ASP A 92 -13.62 -7.71 4.37
CA ASP A 92 -14.18 -9.06 4.37
C ASP A 92 -13.33 -10.03 5.20
N LEU A 93 -12.01 -9.79 5.27
CA LEU A 93 -11.05 -10.65 5.96
C LEU A 93 -10.90 -10.30 7.45
N LEU A 94 -11.00 -9.02 7.80
CA LEU A 94 -10.86 -8.58 9.19
C LEU A 94 -12.18 -8.77 9.96
N PRO A 95 -12.12 -9.15 11.25
CA PRO A 95 -13.30 -9.31 12.10
C PRO A 95 -14.20 -8.06 12.07
N THR A 96 -15.51 -8.26 12.20
CA THR A 96 -16.50 -7.16 12.21
C THR A 96 -16.31 -6.20 13.39
N THR A 97 -15.67 -6.65 14.47
CA THR A 97 -15.25 -5.81 15.61
C THR A 97 -14.18 -4.80 15.23
N VAL A 98 -13.42 -5.02 14.15
CA VAL A 98 -12.49 -4.03 13.60
C VAL A 98 -13.29 -3.09 12.68
N THR A 99 -13.52 -1.88 13.15
CA THR A 99 -14.36 -0.88 12.49
C THR A 99 -13.57 0.13 11.66
N ARG A 100 -12.29 0.35 12.00
CA ARG A 100 -11.40 1.32 11.36
C ARG A 100 -9.96 0.80 11.33
N ILE A 101 -9.21 1.11 10.28
CA ILE A 101 -7.80 0.74 10.13
C ILE A 101 -6.98 1.85 9.45
N ILE A 102 -5.66 1.82 9.65
CA ILE A 102 -4.70 2.43 8.73
C ILE A 102 -4.09 1.31 7.90
N TYR A 103 -4.22 1.41 6.58
CA TYR A 103 -3.52 0.56 5.65
C TYR A 103 -2.15 1.18 5.31
N LEU A 104 -1.11 0.35 5.34
CA LEU A 104 0.26 0.68 4.98
C LEU A 104 0.78 -0.37 3.98
N ASP A 105 1.33 0.09 2.86
CA ASP A 105 2.14 -0.74 1.95
C ASP A 105 3.46 -1.14 2.63
N SER A 106 4.16 -2.12 2.06
CA SER A 106 5.36 -2.72 2.66
C SER A 106 6.66 -1.98 2.34
N ASP A 107 6.63 -0.92 1.54
CA ASP A 107 7.80 -0.18 1.05
C ASP A 107 7.84 1.25 1.58
N LEU A 108 7.53 1.42 2.87
CA LEU A 108 7.52 2.70 3.55
C LEU A 108 8.15 2.65 4.95
N ILE A 109 8.47 3.82 5.49
CA ILE A 109 8.73 4.02 6.92
C ILE A 109 7.94 5.21 7.42
N VAL A 110 7.49 5.13 8.67
CA VAL A 110 6.83 6.20 9.41
C VAL A 110 7.88 6.89 10.28
N VAL A 111 7.89 8.23 10.31
CA VAL A 111 8.85 9.06 11.05
C VAL A 111 8.14 10.09 11.95
N ASP A 112 6.88 9.83 12.29
CA ASP A 112 6.04 10.64 13.18
C ASP A 112 5.02 9.73 13.87
N ASP A 113 4.32 10.24 14.87
CA ASP A 113 3.36 9.44 15.65
C ASP A 113 2.13 9.07 14.82
N ILE A 114 1.98 7.78 14.51
CA ILE A 114 0.90 7.24 13.69
C ILE A 114 -0.50 7.53 14.27
N ALA A 115 -0.61 7.78 15.58
CA ALA A 115 -1.85 8.16 16.22
C ALA A 115 -2.42 9.49 15.66
N LYS A 116 -1.56 10.37 15.12
CA LYS A 116 -1.99 11.60 14.44
C LYS A 116 -2.74 11.28 13.16
N LEU A 117 -2.25 10.33 12.35
CA LEU A 117 -2.95 9.85 11.15
C LEU A 117 -4.26 9.14 11.52
N TRP A 118 -4.26 8.35 12.59
CA TRP A 118 -5.46 7.66 13.08
C TRP A 118 -6.60 8.62 13.41
N LYS A 119 -6.29 9.77 14.03
CA LYS A 119 -7.24 10.78 14.52
C LYS A 119 -7.87 11.65 13.42
N ILE A 120 -7.42 11.56 12.17
CA ILE A 120 -7.97 12.37 11.08
C ILE A 120 -9.48 12.07 10.93
N ASN A 121 -10.30 13.11 10.90
CA ASN A 121 -11.74 12.94 10.71
C ASN A 121 -12.03 12.65 9.25
N LEU A 122 -12.62 11.49 8.97
CA LEU A 122 -13.02 11.08 7.60
C LEU A 122 -14.37 11.68 7.17
N ASN A 123 -15.03 12.45 8.02
CA ASN A 123 -16.33 13.06 7.76
C ASN A 123 -17.33 12.01 7.22
N SER A 124 -17.99 12.31 6.09
CA SER A 124 -18.86 11.38 5.40
C SER A 124 -18.12 10.30 4.61
N HIS A 125 -16.84 10.50 4.30
CA HIS A 125 -16.04 9.59 3.47
C HIS A 125 -15.77 8.25 4.17
N VAL A 126 -15.55 7.22 3.35
CA VAL A 126 -15.15 5.87 3.80
C VAL A 126 -13.64 5.74 3.95
N LEU A 127 -12.89 6.60 3.27
CA LEU A 127 -11.45 6.51 3.12
C LEU A 127 -10.84 7.90 3.09
N GLY A 128 -9.68 8.05 3.75
CA GLY A 128 -8.84 9.23 3.65
C GLY A 128 -7.44 8.88 3.18
N ALA A 129 -6.88 9.71 2.29
CA ALA A 129 -5.54 9.55 1.75
C ALA A 129 -5.01 10.90 1.22
N PRO A 130 -3.68 11.08 1.10
CA PRO A 130 -3.12 12.24 0.43
C PRO A 130 -3.49 12.29 -1.06
N GLU A 131 -4.13 13.39 -1.49
CA GLU A 131 -4.55 13.63 -2.87
C GLU A 131 -3.56 14.53 -3.62
N TYR A 132 -3.17 14.15 -4.83
CA TYR A 132 -2.25 14.86 -5.70
C TYR A 132 -2.97 15.31 -6.98
N CYS A 133 -3.85 16.31 -6.83
CA CYS A 133 -4.68 16.82 -7.93
C CYS A 133 -3.90 17.46 -9.09
N HIS A 134 -2.59 17.74 -8.91
CA HIS A 134 -1.71 18.23 -9.97
C HIS A 134 -1.27 17.12 -10.94
N ALA A 135 -1.41 15.84 -10.55
CA ALA A 135 -1.07 14.73 -11.43
C ALA A 135 -2.07 14.64 -12.59
N ASN A 136 -1.59 14.27 -13.77
CA ASN A 136 -2.47 14.02 -14.90
C ASN A 136 -3.29 12.74 -14.67
N PHE A 137 -4.50 12.91 -14.14
CA PHE A 137 -5.40 11.81 -13.80
C PHE A 137 -5.76 10.95 -15.03
N SER A 138 -5.78 11.53 -16.23
CA SER A 138 -6.09 10.80 -17.45
C SER A 138 -5.07 9.70 -17.78
N HIS A 139 -3.82 9.81 -17.29
CA HIS A 139 -2.77 8.82 -17.53
C HIS A 139 -2.99 7.47 -16.83
N TYR A 140 -3.89 7.40 -15.85
CA TYR A 140 -4.18 6.15 -15.13
C TYR A 140 -5.14 5.22 -15.87
N PHE A 141 -5.71 5.68 -17.00
CA PHE A 141 -6.67 4.94 -17.80
C PHE A 141 -6.33 5.03 -19.29
N THR A 142 -6.68 4.00 -20.06
CA THR A 142 -6.39 3.93 -21.49
C THR A 142 -7.31 4.84 -22.30
N SER A 143 -6.93 5.13 -23.55
CA SER A 143 -7.81 5.86 -24.49
C SER A 143 -9.18 5.18 -24.64
N LYS A 144 -9.23 3.84 -24.57
CA LYS A 144 -10.46 3.04 -24.62
C LYS A 144 -11.38 3.25 -23.42
N PHE A 145 -10.83 3.59 -22.25
CA PHE A 145 -11.65 3.99 -21.11
C PHE A 145 -12.32 5.34 -21.39
N TRP A 146 -11.53 6.33 -21.79
CA TRP A 146 -11.99 7.70 -21.99
C TRP A 146 -12.95 7.86 -23.18
N SER A 147 -12.74 7.10 -24.25
CA SER A 147 -13.62 7.12 -25.43
C SER A 147 -14.96 6.42 -25.22
N ASN A 148 -15.14 5.66 -24.13
CA ASN A 148 -16.39 5.00 -23.81
C ASN A 148 -17.20 5.83 -22.78
N PRO A 149 -18.35 6.41 -23.16
CA PRO A 149 -19.17 7.22 -22.26
C PRO A 149 -19.69 6.47 -21.04
N PHE A 150 -19.90 5.16 -21.12
CA PHE A 150 -20.36 4.36 -19.98
C PHE A 150 -19.28 4.21 -18.91
N PHE A 151 -18.01 4.10 -19.31
CA PHE A 151 -16.90 3.99 -18.36
C PHE A 151 -16.55 5.34 -17.74
N SER A 152 -16.35 6.36 -18.58
CA SER A 152 -15.99 7.71 -18.12
C SER A 152 -17.09 8.36 -17.27
N ALA A 153 -18.37 7.97 -17.45
CA ALA A 153 -19.47 8.44 -16.62
C ALA A 153 -19.31 8.11 -15.12
N THR A 154 -18.44 7.17 -14.73
CA THR A 154 -18.14 6.90 -13.30
C THR A 154 -17.66 8.15 -12.54
N PHE A 155 -17.01 9.08 -13.25
CA PHE A 155 -16.49 10.33 -12.69
C PHE A 155 -17.46 11.50 -12.86
N ARG A 156 -18.66 11.28 -13.41
CA ARG A 156 -19.66 12.34 -13.55
C ARG A 156 -20.01 12.90 -12.17
N ASN A 157 -20.04 14.21 -12.06
CA ASN A 157 -20.28 14.95 -10.81
C ASN A 157 -19.22 14.72 -9.71
N ARG A 158 -18.05 14.18 -10.06
CA ARG A 158 -16.90 14.09 -9.16
C ARG A 158 -15.80 15.01 -9.68
N LYS A 159 -14.92 15.45 -8.78
CA LYS A 159 -13.65 16.08 -9.13
C LYS A 159 -12.55 15.07 -8.85
N PRO A 160 -12.29 14.11 -9.76
CA PRO A 160 -11.36 13.03 -9.46
C PRO A 160 -9.93 13.56 -9.37
N CYS A 161 -9.26 13.24 -8.26
CA CYS A 161 -7.84 13.46 -8.08
C CYS A 161 -7.11 12.11 -7.94
N TYR A 162 -5.83 12.09 -8.33
CA TYR A 162 -4.98 10.96 -8.01
C TYR A 162 -4.73 10.92 -6.51
N PHE A 163 -4.83 9.74 -5.92
CA PHE A 163 -4.28 9.46 -4.61
C PHE A 163 -3.53 8.13 -4.66
N ASN A 164 -2.47 8.03 -3.87
CA ASN A 164 -1.71 6.80 -3.74
C ASN A 164 -2.39 5.86 -2.75
N THR A 165 -2.52 4.58 -3.08
CA THR A 165 -3.23 3.57 -2.26
C THR A 165 -2.33 2.85 -1.25
N GLY A 166 -1.11 3.32 -1.04
CA GLY A 166 -0.16 2.70 -0.09
C GLY A 166 -0.29 3.22 1.33
N VAL A 167 -0.99 4.34 1.54
CA VAL A 167 -1.33 4.85 2.88
C VAL A 167 -2.77 5.32 2.85
N MET A 168 -3.64 4.66 3.62
CA MET A 168 -5.08 4.97 3.64
C MET A 168 -5.63 4.78 5.05
N VAL A 169 -6.44 5.73 5.52
CA VAL A 169 -7.28 5.54 6.72
C VAL A 169 -8.66 5.09 6.25
N ILE A 170 -9.19 3.99 6.77
CA ILE A 170 -10.38 3.33 6.21
C ILE A 170 -11.40 3.03 7.31
N GLU A 171 -12.64 3.49 7.11
CA GLU A 171 -13.81 3.07 7.87
C GLU A 171 -14.34 1.73 7.33
N LEU A 172 -13.93 0.62 7.95
CA LEU A 172 -14.36 -0.72 7.53
C LEU A 172 -15.86 -0.94 7.71
N THR A 173 -16.50 -0.31 8.70
CA THR A 173 -17.96 -0.40 8.85
C THR A 173 -18.69 0.21 7.66
N LYS A 174 -18.28 1.40 7.21
CA LYS A 174 -18.80 2.03 5.99
C LYS A 174 -18.42 1.20 4.76
N TRP A 175 -17.21 0.62 4.73
CA TRP A 175 -16.75 -0.23 3.65
C TRP A 175 -17.68 -1.42 3.40
N ARG A 176 -17.99 -2.16 4.48
CA ARG A 176 -18.87 -3.34 4.47
C ARG A 176 -20.30 -2.96 4.08
N THR A 177 -20.89 -1.98 4.78
CA THR A 177 -22.30 -1.58 4.58
C THR A 177 -22.59 -1.04 3.18
N GLN A 178 -21.61 -0.40 2.53
CA GLN A 178 -21.76 0.14 1.19
C GLN A 178 -21.21 -0.79 0.08
N GLY A 179 -20.77 -2.00 0.42
CA GLY A 179 -20.33 -3.02 -0.54
C GLY A 179 -19.16 -2.59 -1.43
N PHE A 180 -18.14 -1.96 -0.85
CA PHE A 180 -17.02 -1.41 -1.65
C PHE A 180 -16.12 -2.48 -2.25
N THR A 181 -15.97 -3.66 -1.63
CA THR A 181 -15.27 -4.80 -2.23
C THR A 181 -15.91 -5.18 -3.57
N GLN A 182 -17.24 -5.30 -3.62
CA GLN A 182 -17.98 -5.69 -4.83
C GLN A 182 -17.85 -4.63 -5.93
N LYS A 183 -17.84 -3.33 -5.56
CA LYS A 183 -17.60 -2.22 -6.49
C LYS A 183 -16.20 -2.27 -7.11
N LEU A 184 -15.18 -2.62 -6.33
CA LEU A 184 -13.81 -2.77 -6.82
C LEU A 184 -13.69 -3.98 -7.76
N GLU A 185 -14.24 -5.13 -7.37
CA GLU A 185 -14.23 -6.32 -8.23
C GLU A 185 -14.98 -6.10 -9.55
N HIS A 186 -16.07 -5.33 -9.53
CA HIS A 186 -16.80 -4.96 -10.75
C HIS A 186 -15.87 -4.31 -11.79
N TRP A 187 -15.05 -3.34 -11.37
CA TRP A 187 -14.07 -2.71 -12.25
C TRP A 187 -12.95 -3.65 -12.70
N MET A 188 -12.53 -4.59 -11.84
CA MET A 188 -11.57 -5.62 -12.23
C MET A 188 -12.13 -6.56 -13.32
N ARG A 189 -13.41 -6.93 -13.24
CA ARG A 189 -14.09 -7.71 -14.30
C ARG A 189 -14.16 -6.92 -15.62
N ILE A 190 -14.48 -5.63 -15.56
CA ILE A 190 -14.46 -4.74 -16.75
C ILE A 190 -13.04 -4.69 -17.34
N GLN A 191 -12.02 -4.52 -16.50
CA GLN A 191 -10.63 -4.52 -16.94
C GLN A 191 -10.25 -5.81 -17.69
N LYS A 192 -10.66 -6.98 -17.18
CA LYS A 192 -10.39 -8.27 -17.82
C LYS A 192 -10.90 -8.33 -19.27
N ARG A 193 -12.06 -7.75 -19.52
CA ARG A 193 -12.74 -7.77 -20.83
C ARG A 193 -12.29 -6.64 -21.76
N TYR A 194 -12.03 -5.46 -21.23
CA TYR A 194 -11.85 -4.25 -22.03
C TYR A 194 -10.44 -3.65 -21.99
N ARG A 195 -9.59 -3.98 -21.02
CA ARG A 195 -8.24 -3.40 -20.83
C ARG A 195 -8.28 -1.87 -20.77
N ILE A 196 -8.93 -1.34 -19.74
CA ILE A 196 -9.17 0.08 -19.49
C ILE A 196 -8.08 0.78 -18.67
N TYR A 197 -7.12 0.05 -18.10
CA TYR A 197 -5.95 0.60 -17.39
C TYR A 197 -4.78 -0.39 -17.35
N GLU A 198 -3.63 0.02 -16.81
CA GLU A 198 -2.38 -0.77 -16.83
C GLU A 198 -1.69 -0.95 -15.47
N LEU A 199 -2.14 -0.28 -14.40
CA LEU A 199 -1.42 -0.15 -13.12
C LEU A 199 -1.93 -1.05 -11.99
N GLY A 200 -2.07 -2.35 -12.24
CA GLY A 200 -2.37 -3.34 -11.20
C GLY A 200 -3.62 -3.00 -10.37
N SER A 201 -3.49 -3.00 -9.03
CA SER A 201 -4.59 -2.78 -8.09
C SER A 201 -4.94 -1.31 -7.80
N LEU A 202 -4.17 -0.32 -8.27
CA LEU A 202 -4.44 1.10 -8.04
C LEU A 202 -5.67 1.62 -8.82
N PRO A 203 -5.81 1.41 -10.15
CA PRO A 203 -6.92 1.97 -10.90
C PRO A 203 -8.33 1.59 -10.42
N PRO A 204 -8.62 0.36 -9.94
CA PRO A 204 -9.89 0.06 -9.27
C PRO A 204 -10.21 1.03 -8.12
N PHE A 205 -9.23 1.36 -7.28
CA PHE A 205 -9.45 2.33 -6.19
C PHE A 205 -9.73 3.73 -6.75
N LEU A 206 -9.02 4.17 -7.78
CA LEU A 206 -9.30 5.47 -8.42
C LEU A 206 -10.73 5.50 -9.00
N LEU A 207 -11.17 4.43 -9.68
CA LEU A 207 -12.52 4.33 -10.26
C LEU A 207 -13.64 4.41 -9.21
N VAL A 208 -13.39 3.84 -8.03
CA VAL A 208 -14.38 3.80 -6.95
C VAL A 208 -14.35 5.05 -6.09
N PHE A 209 -13.16 5.56 -5.75
CA PHE A 209 -12.97 6.55 -4.69
C PHE A 209 -12.50 7.94 -5.16
N ALA A 210 -11.90 8.10 -6.34
CA ALA A 210 -11.38 9.41 -6.74
C ALA A 210 -12.49 10.48 -6.77
N GLY A 211 -12.25 11.59 -6.05
CA GLY A 211 -13.22 12.66 -5.84
C GLY A 211 -14.25 12.38 -4.72
N ASN A 212 -14.11 11.29 -3.97
CA ASN A 212 -14.90 10.91 -2.79
C ASN A 212 -13.98 10.39 -1.65
N VAL A 213 -12.80 11.00 -1.51
CA VAL A 213 -11.78 10.68 -0.51
C VAL A 213 -11.67 11.87 0.42
N GLU A 214 -11.48 11.62 1.72
CA GLU A 214 -11.06 12.70 2.63
C GLU A 214 -9.59 13.03 2.38
N GLY A 215 -9.31 14.29 2.06
CA GLY A 215 -7.95 14.77 1.85
C GLY A 215 -7.12 14.70 3.14
N VAL A 216 -6.03 13.94 3.11
CA VAL A 216 -5.03 13.86 4.19
C VAL A 216 -3.81 14.70 3.82
N GLU A 217 -3.12 15.30 4.80
CA GLU A 217 -1.92 16.09 4.53
C GLU A 217 -0.82 15.26 3.85
N HIS A 218 -0.15 15.87 2.86
CA HIS A 218 0.87 15.20 2.04
C HIS A 218 2.06 14.65 2.84
N ARG A 219 2.29 15.15 4.05
CA ARG A 219 3.32 14.64 4.96
C ARG A 219 3.18 13.15 5.28
N TRP A 220 1.96 12.62 5.20
CA TRP A 220 1.65 11.21 5.44
C TRP A 220 1.93 10.30 4.25
N ASN A 221 2.43 10.84 3.13
CA ASN A 221 2.84 10.02 2.00
C ASN A 221 3.85 10.76 1.12
N GLN A 222 5.12 10.79 1.51
CA GLN A 222 6.21 11.20 0.61
C GLN A 222 6.46 10.08 -0.41
N HIS A 223 5.52 9.93 -1.34
CA HIS A 223 5.51 8.88 -2.35
C HIS A 223 6.47 9.17 -3.50
N GLY A 224 6.81 8.11 -4.24
CA GLY A 224 7.62 8.19 -5.46
C GLY A 224 9.11 8.00 -5.23
N LEU A 225 9.56 7.70 -3.99
CA LEU A 225 10.99 7.51 -3.70
C LEU A 225 11.58 6.26 -4.38
N GLY A 226 10.71 5.35 -4.82
CA GLY A 226 11.07 4.22 -5.68
C GLY A 226 11.24 4.59 -7.14
N GLY A 227 11.08 5.87 -7.49
CA GLY A 227 11.22 6.38 -8.85
C GLY A 227 10.05 6.02 -9.76
N ASP A 228 10.28 6.18 -11.06
CA ASP A 228 9.33 5.78 -12.09
C ASP A 228 9.13 4.25 -12.18
N ASN A 229 8.23 3.84 -13.07
CA ASN A 229 7.85 2.44 -13.26
C ASN A 229 8.84 1.65 -14.14
N LEU A 230 9.86 2.30 -14.73
CA LEU A 230 10.76 1.74 -15.75
C LEU A 230 12.19 1.57 -15.24
N GLU A 231 12.82 2.65 -14.84
CA GLU A 231 14.21 2.72 -14.37
C GLU A 231 14.27 2.79 -12.85
N GLY A 232 13.23 3.35 -12.23
CA GLY A 232 13.22 3.60 -10.79
C GLY A 232 14.30 4.60 -10.45
N LEU A 233 14.26 5.79 -11.06
CA LEU A 233 15.20 6.88 -10.79
C LEU A 233 15.08 7.41 -9.35
N CYS A 234 16.17 7.96 -8.81
CA CYS A 234 16.12 8.66 -7.53
C CYS A 234 15.22 9.90 -7.64
N ARG A 235 14.48 10.20 -6.58
CA ARG A 235 13.65 11.40 -6.49
C ARG A 235 13.81 12.06 -5.13
N ASP A 236 13.65 13.37 -5.12
CA ASP A 236 13.61 14.17 -3.90
C ASP A 236 12.24 14.09 -3.21
N LEU A 237 12.20 14.60 -1.99
CA LEU A 237 10.96 14.76 -1.22
C LEU A 237 10.06 15.82 -1.86
N HIS A 238 8.75 15.65 -1.72
CA HIS A 238 7.82 16.74 -1.99
C HIS A 238 8.00 17.84 -0.94
N PRO A 239 7.75 19.12 -1.29
CA PRO A 239 7.85 20.22 -0.34
C PRO A 239 6.96 20.04 0.90
N GLY A 240 7.41 20.55 2.04
CA GLY A 240 6.65 20.56 3.29
C GLY A 240 7.14 19.54 4.33
N PRO A 241 6.40 19.37 5.44
CA PRO A 241 6.79 18.47 6.50
C PRO A 241 6.71 17.00 6.06
N VAL A 242 7.45 16.15 6.76
CA VAL A 242 7.51 14.71 6.51
C VAL A 242 7.06 13.96 7.76
N SER A 243 6.16 13.00 7.57
CA SER A 243 5.75 12.04 8.61
C SER A 243 5.83 10.59 8.13
N LEU A 244 5.87 10.37 6.80
CA LEU A 244 5.99 9.05 6.21
C LEU A 244 6.73 9.15 4.86
N LEU A 245 7.73 8.28 4.68
CA LEU A 245 8.54 8.14 3.47
C LEU A 245 8.12 6.85 2.73
N HIS A 246 7.83 6.94 1.44
CA HIS A 246 7.26 5.82 0.68
C HIS A 246 7.98 5.58 -0.64
N TRP A 247 8.66 4.44 -0.76
CA TRP A 247 9.36 3.96 -1.95
C TRP A 247 8.42 3.35 -2.99
N SER A 248 7.26 3.98 -3.19
CA SER A 248 6.35 3.63 -4.27
C SER A 248 7.09 3.83 -5.61
N GLY A 249 7.03 2.84 -6.49
CA GLY A 249 7.84 2.82 -7.72
C GLY A 249 8.56 1.50 -7.89
N LYS A 250 9.49 1.44 -8.85
CA LYS A 250 10.26 0.22 -9.16
C LYS A 250 11.42 -0.01 -8.20
N GLY A 251 12.17 1.05 -7.89
CA GLY A 251 13.30 0.99 -6.98
C GLY A 251 12.86 0.74 -5.55
N LYS A 252 13.53 -0.20 -4.88
CA LYS A 252 13.31 -0.51 -3.47
C LYS A 252 14.58 -0.26 -2.68
N PRO A 253 14.49 0.32 -1.47
CA PRO A 253 15.67 0.76 -0.73
C PRO A 253 16.58 -0.42 -0.43
N TRP A 254 16.04 -1.55 0.04
CA TRP A 254 16.81 -2.77 0.27
C TRP A 254 17.55 -3.29 -0.98
N LEU A 255 16.90 -3.28 -2.15
CA LEU A 255 17.55 -3.74 -3.39
C LEU A 255 18.66 -2.80 -3.84
N ARG A 256 18.45 -1.48 -3.72
CA ARG A 256 19.44 -0.47 -4.12
C ARG A 256 20.63 -0.45 -3.16
N LEU A 257 20.38 -0.60 -1.85
CA LEU A 257 21.42 -0.72 -0.83
C LEU A 257 22.28 -1.97 -1.05
N ASP A 258 21.65 -3.14 -1.22
CA ASP A 258 22.38 -4.40 -1.48
C ASP A 258 23.20 -4.32 -2.77
N ALA A 259 22.67 -3.66 -3.81
CA ALA A 259 23.35 -3.46 -5.09
C ALA A 259 24.43 -2.35 -5.05
N LYS A 260 24.67 -1.71 -3.89
CA LYS A 260 25.59 -0.56 -3.73
C LYS A 260 25.28 0.60 -4.71
N LYS A 261 24.00 0.81 -5.00
CA LYS A 261 23.45 1.86 -5.90
C LYS A 261 22.35 2.65 -5.18
N ALA A 262 22.58 2.96 -3.91
CA ALA A 262 21.63 3.66 -3.06
C ALA A 262 21.38 5.09 -3.55
N CYS A 263 20.11 5.49 -3.61
CA CYS A 263 19.73 6.89 -3.61
C CYS A 263 19.96 7.48 -2.21
N THR A 264 20.15 8.80 -2.12
CA THR A 264 20.39 9.50 -0.84
C THR A 264 19.37 9.13 0.23
N LEU A 265 18.09 9.10 -0.13
CA LEU A 265 17.02 8.79 0.82
C LEU A 265 16.97 7.32 1.23
N ASP A 266 17.51 6.37 0.45
CA ASP A 266 17.51 4.95 0.81
C ASP A 266 18.28 4.71 2.13
N ASN A 267 19.26 5.56 2.46
CA ASN A 267 19.99 5.51 3.72
C ASN A 267 19.10 5.87 4.93
N LEU A 268 17.99 6.56 4.73
CA LEU A 268 17.00 6.80 5.80
C LEU A 268 16.19 5.54 6.11
N TRP A 269 16.06 4.62 5.15
CA TRP A 269 15.41 3.32 5.34
C TRP A 269 16.33 2.30 6.02
N ALA A 270 17.63 2.35 5.74
CA ALA A 270 18.61 1.36 6.20
C ALA A 270 18.59 1.05 7.71
N PRO A 271 18.41 2.02 8.64
CA PRO A 271 18.33 1.73 10.08
C PRO A 271 17.16 0.84 10.49
N TYR A 272 16.13 0.71 9.65
CA TYR A 272 14.94 -0.08 9.94
C TYR A 272 15.03 -1.52 9.41
N ASP A 273 16.10 -1.88 8.71
CA ASP A 273 16.25 -3.19 8.08
C ASP A 273 16.79 -4.26 9.03
N LEU A 274 15.90 -4.84 9.83
CA LEU A 274 16.25 -5.89 10.81
C LEU A 274 16.51 -7.27 10.19
N LEU A 275 16.24 -7.45 8.89
CA LEU A 275 16.37 -8.74 8.20
C LEU A 275 17.51 -8.75 7.19
N ARG A 276 18.42 -7.77 7.26
CA ARG A 276 19.63 -7.79 6.46
C ARG A 276 20.44 -9.03 6.85
N HIS A 277 20.62 -9.94 5.90
CA HIS A 277 21.65 -10.96 6.06
C HIS A 277 22.99 -10.23 6.18
N GLU A 278 23.71 -10.43 7.29
CA GLU A 278 25.13 -10.11 7.31
C GLU A 278 25.74 -10.79 6.09
N SER A 279 26.35 -10.00 5.21
CA SER A 279 27.19 -10.58 4.18
C SER A 279 28.24 -11.37 4.94
N LEU A 280 28.28 -12.69 4.74
CA LEU A 280 29.43 -13.53 5.05
C LEU A 280 30.59 -13.06 4.17
N ILE A 281 31.13 -11.88 4.46
CA ILE A 281 32.48 -11.49 4.12
C ILE A 281 33.21 -11.70 5.43
N SER A 282 33.59 -12.97 5.63
CA SER A 282 34.77 -13.28 6.42
C SER A 282 35.92 -12.51 5.80
N ASP A 283 36.33 -11.42 6.42
CA ASP A 283 37.71 -10.97 6.29
C ASP A 283 38.55 -12.03 7.01
N SER A 284 39.12 -12.92 6.20
CA SER A 284 40.24 -13.80 6.55
C SER A 284 41.39 -13.47 5.61
#